data_AF-A0A316D7V9-F1
#
_entry.id   AF-A0A316D7V9-F1
#
_cell.length_a   1.000
_cell.length_b   1.000
_cell.length_c   1.000
_cell.angle_alpha   90.00
_cell.angle_beta   90.00
_cell.angle_gamma   90.00
#
_symmetry.space_group_name_H-M   'P 1'
#
loop_
_entity.id
_entity.type
_entity.pdbx_description
1 polymer ?
#
loop_
_entity_poly.entity_id
_entity_poly.type
_entity_poly.pdbx_seq_one_letter_code
_entity_poly.pdbx_strand_id
1 'polypeptide(L)'
;MLAVVMSGGYGYTDSAGEILQAMSALRRGMALDLVERLATDARVRCVVVTDDQELVHGVQALGAGVVWTGWASESSGSGDFEFGVGLGFDWLRALHEAVRRFGGDSEEAVLVVGGCGAPFLTEQGVRALVEIDGRGVWQNNRMSPDIVLVRPGAAVFAVQVCRNDNEFGFALESQAGLPVHYFPPELGLFFDVDTPLDALLAATHPAAGERLRVTSTFLPQRVGLEQLLAVLRRTDYPDIALLGRVHPVEAEKFGQALGLRIRVFSEERGMKALGRVEKGLVRSLIATLLDARGEEAFFAELGGMASAVLWDTRVLFAHKGLELSDHDRFAADLGLVEQIRDPFLRRFTQAAQTAGFPVLTGGQALVSGALRLLRESTKVEI
;
A
#
# COMPACT_ATOMS: atom_id res chain seq x y z
N MET A 1 -10.39 -11.65 19.89
CA MET A 1 -9.20 -11.15 19.18
C MET A 1 -9.33 -9.64 19.13
N LEU A 2 -8.27 -8.91 19.48
CA LEU A 2 -8.23 -7.46 19.30
C LEU A 2 -7.59 -7.15 17.95
N ALA A 3 -8.25 -6.38 17.10
CA ALA A 3 -7.70 -5.83 15.88
C ALA A 3 -7.39 -4.35 16.05
N VAL A 4 -6.13 -3.98 15.89
CA VAL A 4 -5.59 -2.63 15.96
C VAL A 4 -5.30 -2.16 14.54
N VAL A 5 -6.11 -1.22 14.05
CA VAL A 5 -5.93 -0.59 12.74
C VAL A 5 -5.09 0.67 12.90
N MET A 6 -3.90 0.67 12.35
CA MET A 6 -2.96 1.80 12.39
C MET A 6 -3.23 2.72 11.19
N SER A 7 -3.83 3.89 11.43
CA SER A 7 -4.23 4.82 10.37
C SER A 7 -3.98 6.27 10.79
N GLY A 8 -2.72 6.69 10.75
CA GLY A 8 -2.31 8.08 11.03
C GLY A 8 -0.84 8.31 10.73
N GLY A 9 -0.32 9.49 11.09
CA GLY A 9 1.08 9.84 10.89
C GLY A 9 1.43 10.25 9.45
N TYR A 10 0.41 10.53 8.63
CA TYR A 10 0.59 10.91 7.23
C TYR A 10 1.04 12.36 7.05
N GLY A 11 0.80 13.23 8.04
CA GLY A 11 1.36 14.58 8.08
C GLY A 11 0.88 15.54 7.00
N TYR A 12 -0.25 15.27 6.33
CA TYR A 12 -0.84 16.19 5.36
C TYR A 12 -1.74 17.19 6.08
N THR A 13 -1.45 18.49 5.90
CA THR A 13 -2.26 19.60 6.41
C THR A 13 -3.39 19.94 5.43
N ASP A 14 -4.39 20.69 5.87
CA ASP A 14 -5.48 21.19 5.00
C ASP A 14 -4.97 22.01 3.80
N SER A 15 -3.76 22.58 3.91
CA SER A 15 -3.07 23.28 2.82
C SER A 15 -2.39 22.37 1.79
N ALA A 16 -2.49 21.05 1.94
CA ALA A 16 -1.96 20.10 0.99
C ALA A 16 -2.69 20.21 -0.37
N GLY A 17 -1.99 19.97 -1.47
CA GLY A 17 -2.57 20.02 -2.81
C GLY A 17 -3.70 18.99 -2.99
N GLU A 18 -4.57 19.22 -3.99
CA GLU A 18 -5.78 18.42 -4.28
C GLU A 18 -5.52 16.90 -4.26
N ILE A 19 -4.41 16.44 -4.86
CA ILE A 19 -4.03 15.01 -4.88
C ILE A 19 -3.82 14.45 -3.48
N LEU A 20 -3.15 15.20 -2.60
CA LEU A 20 -2.86 14.75 -1.23
C LEU A 20 -4.13 14.75 -0.37
N GLN A 21 -5.03 15.71 -0.58
CA GLN A 21 -6.35 15.72 0.06
C GLN A 21 -7.19 14.51 -0.39
N ALA A 22 -7.22 14.21 -1.70
CA ALA A 22 -7.88 13.03 -2.23
C ALA A 22 -7.29 11.73 -1.65
N MET A 23 -5.97 11.66 -1.50
CA MET A 23 -5.31 10.53 -0.83
C MET A 23 -5.69 10.42 0.66
N SER A 24 -5.80 11.53 1.40
CA SER A 24 -6.28 11.48 2.78
C SER A 24 -7.71 10.94 2.87
N ALA A 25 -8.62 11.42 2.02
CA ALA A 25 -10.00 10.92 1.96
C ALA A 25 -10.03 9.42 1.63
N LEU A 26 -9.16 8.97 0.71
CA LEU A 26 -9.04 7.57 0.34
C LEU A 26 -8.56 6.71 1.51
N ARG A 27 -7.51 7.12 2.22
CA ARG A 27 -7.00 6.41 3.39
C ARG A 27 -8.06 6.29 4.50
N ARG A 28 -8.83 7.36 4.73
CA ARG A 28 -9.97 7.33 5.66
C ARG A 28 -11.02 6.31 5.22
N GLY A 29 -11.41 6.35 3.95
CA GLY A 29 -12.39 5.43 3.39
C GLY A 29 -11.97 3.97 3.56
N MET A 30 -10.73 3.67 3.23
CA MET A 30 -10.16 2.32 3.35
C MET A 30 -10.09 1.84 4.79
N ALA A 31 -9.67 2.69 5.73
CA ALA A 31 -9.62 2.32 7.15
C ALA A 31 -11.02 1.96 7.68
N LEU A 32 -12.05 2.70 7.27
CA LEU A 32 -13.45 2.40 7.62
C LEU A 32 -13.94 1.09 6.97
N ASP A 33 -13.63 0.86 5.69
CA ASP A 33 -13.98 -0.40 5.02
C ASP A 33 -13.29 -1.61 5.68
N LEU A 34 -12.05 -1.45 6.15
CA LEU A 34 -11.32 -2.48 6.89
C LEU A 34 -11.96 -2.77 8.25
N VAL A 35 -12.34 -1.73 9.00
CA VAL A 35 -13.06 -1.89 10.27
C VAL A 35 -14.38 -2.63 10.08
N GLU A 36 -15.16 -2.28 9.05
CA GLU A 36 -16.41 -2.98 8.72
C GLU A 36 -16.18 -4.45 8.40
N ARG A 37 -15.15 -4.77 7.60
CA ARG A 37 -14.79 -6.16 7.28
C ARG A 37 -14.41 -6.94 8.52
N LEU A 38 -13.55 -6.39 9.36
CA LEU A 38 -13.13 -7.04 10.61
C LEU A 38 -14.31 -7.27 11.56
N ALA A 39 -15.28 -6.35 11.60
CA ALA A 39 -16.48 -6.45 12.43
C ALA A 39 -17.49 -7.53 11.96
N THR A 40 -17.26 -8.18 10.81
CA THR A 40 -18.12 -9.28 10.33
C THR A 40 -18.06 -10.53 11.22
N ASP A 41 -17.03 -10.67 12.06
CA ASP A 41 -16.94 -11.70 13.09
C ASP A 41 -17.04 -11.07 14.49
N ALA A 42 -18.08 -11.42 15.24
CA ALA A 42 -18.35 -10.86 16.58
C ALA A 42 -17.25 -11.13 17.62
N ARG A 43 -16.30 -12.04 17.34
CA ARG A 43 -15.14 -12.31 18.20
C ARG A 43 -14.00 -11.31 18.01
N VAL A 44 -14.11 -10.43 17.00
CA VAL A 44 -13.14 -9.38 16.69
C VAL A 44 -13.59 -8.06 17.28
N ARG A 45 -12.74 -7.46 18.11
CA ARG A 45 -12.91 -6.10 18.61
C ARG A 45 -11.97 -5.19 17.85
N CYS A 46 -12.49 -4.13 17.24
CA CYS A 46 -11.70 -3.20 16.45
C CYS A 46 -11.36 -1.94 17.26
N VAL A 47 -10.10 -1.51 17.18
CA VAL A 47 -9.63 -0.20 17.64
C VAL A 47 -8.83 0.44 16.52
N VAL A 48 -9.06 1.73 16.28
CA VAL A 48 -8.32 2.51 15.28
C VAL A 48 -7.42 3.51 15.98
N VAL A 49 -6.14 3.50 15.63
CA VAL A 49 -5.14 4.48 16.06
C VAL A 49 -5.03 5.54 14.97
N THR A 50 -5.32 6.80 15.29
CA THR A 50 -5.40 7.88 14.29
C THR A 50 -5.10 9.27 14.87
N ASP A 51 -4.51 10.13 14.04
CA ASP A 51 -4.41 11.59 14.20
C ASP A 51 -5.34 12.36 13.24
N ASP A 52 -6.20 11.65 12.50
CA ASP A 52 -7.18 12.21 11.57
C ASP A 52 -8.56 12.34 12.25
N GLN A 53 -8.99 13.57 12.51
CA GLN A 53 -10.26 13.87 13.20
C GLN A 53 -11.49 13.47 12.37
N GLU A 54 -11.42 13.54 11.04
CA GLU A 54 -12.53 13.10 10.18
C GLU A 54 -12.73 11.59 10.26
N LEU A 55 -11.65 10.82 10.43
CA LEU A 55 -11.71 9.37 10.59
C LEU A 55 -12.41 8.97 11.90
N VAL A 56 -12.16 9.69 13.00
CA VAL A 56 -12.70 9.40 14.33
C VAL A 56 -14.22 9.24 14.31
N HIS A 57 -14.93 10.18 13.70
CA HIS A 57 -16.40 10.13 13.65
C HIS A 57 -16.91 8.87 12.93
N GLY A 58 -16.26 8.49 11.83
CA GLY A 58 -16.59 7.27 11.10
C GLY A 58 -16.35 6.02 11.92
N VAL A 59 -15.22 5.96 12.64
CA VAL A 59 -14.86 4.81 13.50
C VAL A 59 -15.86 4.63 14.64
N GLN A 60 -16.23 5.73 15.31
CA GLN A 60 -17.22 5.71 16.39
C GLN A 60 -18.61 5.30 15.89
N ALA A 61 -19.01 5.75 14.70
CA ALA A 61 -20.28 5.35 14.08
C ALA A 61 -20.33 3.83 13.79
N LEU A 62 -19.19 3.20 13.56
CA LEU A 62 -19.05 1.75 13.41
C LEU A 62 -18.94 0.98 14.74
N GLY A 63 -18.98 1.69 15.88
CA GLY A 63 -18.86 1.09 17.21
C GLY A 63 -17.44 0.60 17.56
N ALA A 64 -16.43 1.00 16.81
CA ALA A 64 -15.04 0.65 17.07
C ALA A 64 -14.38 1.63 18.06
N GLY A 65 -13.37 1.14 18.79
CA GLY A 65 -12.57 1.97 19.70
C GLY A 65 -11.66 2.93 18.94
N VAL A 66 -11.26 4.03 19.59
CA VAL A 66 -10.33 5.02 19.04
C VAL A 66 -9.19 5.26 20.03
N VAL A 67 -7.96 5.29 19.51
CA VAL A 67 -6.79 5.86 20.16
C VAL A 67 -6.36 7.08 19.34
N TRP A 68 -6.55 8.26 19.91
CA TRP A 68 -6.17 9.52 19.28
C TRP A 68 -4.66 9.75 19.45
N THR A 69 -3.99 10.24 18.40
CA THR A 69 -2.55 10.56 18.42
C THR A 69 -2.21 11.97 17.91
N GLY A 70 -3.22 12.78 17.57
CA GLY A 70 -3.03 14.16 17.13
C GLY A 70 -2.71 15.14 18.26
N TRP A 71 -2.35 16.39 17.92
CA TRP A 71 -1.95 17.39 18.91
C TRP A 71 -3.14 17.94 19.71
N ALA A 72 -2.87 18.47 20.91
CA ALA A 72 -3.87 19.08 21.80
C ALA A 72 -4.74 20.15 21.17
N SER A 73 -4.12 20.97 20.33
CA SER A 73 -4.76 22.10 19.68
C SER A 73 -5.72 21.66 18.57
N GLU A 74 -5.60 20.42 18.10
CA GLU A 74 -6.39 19.84 17.01
C GLU A 74 -7.64 19.11 17.53
N SER A 75 -7.73 18.84 18.85
CA SER A 75 -8.93 18.26 19.47
C SER A 75 -9.97 19.35 19.77
N SER A 76 -10.59 19.93 18.74
CA SER A 76 -11.67 20.90 18.93
C SER A 76 -13.00 20.20 19.21
N GLY A 77 -13.25 19.86 20.49
CA GLY A 77 -14.61 19.76 21.06
C GLY A 77 -15.28 18.37 21.12
N SER A 78 -15.74 18.04 22.34
CA SER A 78 -16.89 17.18 22.71
C SER A 78 -16.77 15.65 22.78
N GLY A 79 -15.60 15.06 22.56
CA GLY A 79 -15.31 13.68 22.96
C GLY A 79 -14.30 13.65 24.10
N ASP A 80 -14.46 12.75 25.09
CA ASP A 80 -13.41 12.44 26.07
C ASP A 80 -12.22 11.76 25.36
N PHE A 81 -11.43 12.56 24.62
CA PHE A 81 -10.17 12.17 24.03
C PHE A 81 -9.10 12.18 25.13
N GLU A 82 -9.10 11.16 25.98
CA GLU A 82 -8.30 11.19 27.22
C GLU A 82 -6.78 11.02 27.03
N PHE A 83 -6.26 10.71 25.83
CA PHE A 83 -4.81 10.74 25.61
C PHE A 83 -4.39 10.75 24.13
N GLY A 84 -3.17 11.24 23.85
CA GLY A 84 -2.58 11.47 22.51
C GLY A 84 -2.03 12.89 22.32
N VAL A 85 -2.46 13.77 23.21
CA VAL A 85 -2.26 15.21 23.22
C VAL A 85 -0.77 15.58 23.26
N GLY A 86 -0.20 15.89 22.09
CA GLY A 86 1.04 16.66 22.00
C GLY A 86 2.36 15.91 21.77
N LEU A 87 2.33 14.73 21.15
CA LEU A 87 3.54 13.91 20.93
C LEU A 87 3.77 13.45 19.48
N GLY A 88 2.82 13.68 18.57
CA GLY A 88 2.86 13.13 17.22
C GLY A 88 2.61 11.62 17.17
N PHE A 89 2.50 11.08 15.96
CA PHE A 89 2.23 9.66 15.73
C PHE A 89 3.46 8.78 16.04
N ASP A 90 3.60 8.37 17.30
CA ASP A 90 4.57 7.34 17.73
C ASP A 90 3.94 5.95 17.59
N TRP A 91 4.33 5.23 16.53
CA TRP A 91 3.71 3.96 16.12
C TRP A 91 3.71 2.90 17.23
N LEU A 92 4.87 2.64 17.87
CA LEU A 92 4.99 1.57 18.86
C LEU A 92 4.25 1.94 20.15
N ARG A 93 4.39 3.19 20.61
CA ARG A 93 3.70 3.67 21.80
C ARG A 93 2.18 3.64 21.62
N ALA A 94 1.69 4.04 20.45
CA ALA A 94 0.27 4.04 20.16
C ALA A 94 -0.30 2.61 20.07
N LEU A 95 0.45 1.66 19.49
CA LEU A 95 0.09 0.24 19.51
C LEU A 95 0.02 -0.31 20.94
N HIS A 96 1.04 -0.05 21.78
CA HIS A 96 1.02 -0.47 23.18
C HIS A 96 -0.18 0.09 23.93
N GLU A 97 -0.55 1.34 23.67
CA GLU A 97 -1.72 1.95 24.30
C GLU A 97 -3.03 1.31 23.84
N ALA A 98 -3.20 1.05 22.55
CA ALA A 98 -4.36 0.34 22.02
C ALA A 98 -4.53 -1.03 22.69
N VAL A 99 -3.44 -1.80 22.80
CA VAL A 99 -3.49 -3.13 23.44
C VAL A 99 -3.70 -3.02 24.95
N ARG A 100 -3.12 -2.02 25.63
CA ARG A 100 -3.31 -1.83 27.08
C ARG A 100 -4.76 -1.49 27.43
N ARG A 101 -5.41 -0.65 26.62
CA ARG A 101 -6.76 -0.14 26.89
C ARG A 101 -7.87 -1.07 26.41
N PHE A 102 -7.68 -1.73 25.27
CA PHE A 102 -8.73 -2.52 24.62
C PHE A 102 -8.42 -4.03 24.59
N GLY A 103 -7.22 -4.44 24.99
CA GLY A 103 -6.86 -5.85 25.12
C GLY A 103 -7.66 -6.53 26.24
N GLY A 104 -8.03 -7.78 26.00
CA GLY A 104 -8.65 -8.64 27.00
C GLY A 104 -7.62 -9.42 27.81
N ASP A 105 -7.71 -10.75 27.75
CA ASP A 105 -6.74 -11.66 28.36
C ASP A 105 -5.35 -11.52 27.71
N SER A 106 -4.28 -11.71 28.49
CA SER A 106 -2.91 -11.81 28.00
C SER A 106 -2.72 -12.79 26.83
N GLU A 107 -3.50 -13.87 26.79
CA GLU A 107 -3.46 -14.91 25.75
C GLU A 107 -4.27 -14.55 24.50
N GLU A 108 -5.09 -13.49 24.55
CA GLU A 108 -5.85 -13.03 23.39
C GLU A 108 -4.90 -12.68 22.22
N ALA A 109 -5.23 -13.11 21.00
CA ALA A 109 -4.49 -12.65 19.82
C ALA A 109 -4.70 -11.15 19.56
N VAL A 110 -3.62 -10.48 19.18
CA VAL A 110 -3.66 -9.11 18.67
C VAL A 110 -3.33 -9.15 17.18
N LEU A 111 -4.23 -8.61 16.36
CA LEU A 111 -4.02 -8.33 14.94
C LEU A 111 -3.64 -6.86 14.80
N VAL A 112 -2.51 -6.55 14.18
CA VAL A 112 -2.08 -5.20 13.83
C VAL A 112 -2.12 -5.08 12.32
N VAL A 113 -2.80 -4.06 11.80
CA VAL A 113 -2.99 -3.88 10.35
C VAL A 113 -2.94 -2.41 9.98
N GLY A 114 -2.28 -2.05 8.87
CA GLY A 114 -2.30 -0.70 8.33
C GLY A 114 -3.70 -0.34 7.79
N GLY A 115 -4.14 0.91 7.95
CA GLY A 115 -5.48 1.36 7.51
C GLY A 115 -5.73 1.23 6.00
N CYS A 116 -4.69 1.11 5.19
CA CYS A 116 -4.77 0.87 3.75
C CYS A 116 -4.33 -0.55 3.33
N GLY A 117 -3.96 -1.38 4.32
CA GLY A 117 -3.62 -2.77 4.09
C GLY A 117 -4.86 -3.64 3.92
N ALA A 118 -4.69 -4.78 3.24
CA ALA A 118 -5.71 -5.81 3.14
C ALA A 118 -7.09 -5.32 2.60
N PRO A 119 -7.16 -4.49 1.54
CA PRO A 119 -8.42 -3.90 1.07
C PRO A 119 -9.43 -4.91 0.53
N PHE A 120 -9.00 -6.15 0.29
CA PHE A 120 -9.83 -7.25 -0.19
C PHE A 120 -10.06 -8.33 0.86
N LEU A 121 -9.80 -8.05 2.14
CA LEU A 121 -10.04 -8.99 3.23
C LEU A 121 -11.51 -9.44 3.23
N THR A 122 -11.75 -10.73 3.08
CA THR A 122 -13.11 -11.31 3.04
C THR A 122 -13.56 -11.74 4.43
N GLU A 123 -14.86 -11.94 4.62
CA GLU A 123 -15.41 -12.53 5.86
C GLU A 123 -14.78 -13.90 6.19
N GLN A 124 -14.50 -14.70 5.16
CA GLN A 124 -13.80 -15.97 5.32
C GLN A 124 -12.35 -15.76 5.78
N GLY A 125 -11.67 -14.75 5.22
CA GLY A 125 -10.34 -14.35 5.66
C GLY A 125 -10.33 -13.91 7.13
N VAL A 126 -11.32 -13.13 7.56
CA VAL A 126 -11.47 -12.73 8.97
C VAL A 126 -11.65 -13.95 9.88
N ARG A 127 -12.54 -14.88 9.51
CA ARG A 127 -12.72 -16.13 10.26
C ARG A 127 -11.43 -16.94 10.34
N ALA A 128 -10.70 -17.07 9.24
CA ALA A 128 -9.42 -17.76 9.20
C ALA A 128 -8.40 -17.11 10.15
N LEU A 129 -8.33 -15.78 10.22
CA LEU A 129 -7.47 -15.06 11.16
C LEU A 129 -7.84 -15.36 12.62
N VAL A 130 -9.14 -15.39 12.96
CA VAL A 130 -9.61 -15.70 14.31
C VAL A 130 -9.30 -17.15 14.71
N GLU A 131 -9.36 -18.07 13.75
CA GLU A 131 -9.13 -19.51 13.95
C GLU A 131 -7.65 -19.89 14.04
N ILE A 132 -6.74 -18.99 13.70
CA ILE A 132 -5.30 -19.22 13.91
C ILE A 132 -5.05 -19.53 15.38
N ASP A 133 -4.34 -20.63 15.62
CA ASP A 133 -3.98 -21.11 16.95
C ASP A 133 -2.48 -21.37 17.10
N GLY A 134 -2.04 -21.47 18.35
CA GLY A 134 -0.66 -21.62 18.74
C GLY A 134 0.02 -20.29 19.07
N ARG A 135 1.20 -20.40 19.68
CA ARG A 135 2.06 -19.26 20.02
C ARG A 135 2.91 -18.90 18.81
N GLY A 136 2.87 -17.65 18.35
CA GLY A 136 3.65 -17.20 17.21
C GLY A 136 3.28 -15.82 16.69
N VAL A 137 3.91 -15.46 15.58
CA VAL A 137 3.66 -14.27 14.78
C VAL A 137 3.31 -14.71 13.37
N TRP A 138 2.20 -14.24 12.82
CA TRP A 138 1.82 -14.46 11.44
C TRP A 138 1.85 -13.14 10.69
N GLN A 139 2.51 -13.10 9.54
CA GLN A 139 2.64 -11.88 8.75
C GLN A 139 2.51 -12.16 7.26
N ASN A 140 2.09 -11.17 6.48
CA ASN A 140 2.01 -11.30 5.02
C ASN A 140 3.40 -11.18 4.38
N ASN A 141 4.28 -10.34 4.92
CA ASN A 141 5.60 -10.07 4.37
C ASN A 141 6.66 -10.05 5.46
N ARG A 142 7.87 -10.52 5.14
CA ARG A 142 8.99 -10.52 6.09
C ARG A 142 9.59 -9.14 6.32
N MET A 143 9.68 -8.32 5.27
CA MET A 143 10.45 -7.07 5.29
C MET A 143 9.57 -5.81 5.35
N SER A 144 8.28 -5.96 5.09
CA SER A 144 7.32 -4.86 5.01
C SER A 144 5.92 -5.37 5.31
N PRO A 145 5.67 -5.94 6.51
CA PRO A 145 4.36 -6.47 6.84
C PRO A 145 3.30 -5.37 6.98
N ASP A 146 2.22 -5.49 6.21
CA ASP A 146 1.04 -4.61 6.32
C ASP A 146 0.04 -5.15 7.34
N ILE A 147 0.13 -6.44 7.65
CA ILE A 147 -0.72 -7.17 8.58
C ILE A 147 0.11 -8.17 9.38
N VAL A 148 0.00 -8.10 10.70
CA VAL A 148 0.70 -8.96 11.67
C VAL A 148 -0.28 -9.44 12.73
N LEU A 149 -0.42 -10.74 12.88
CA LEU A 149 -1.13 -11.35 14.01
C LEU A 149 -0.13 -11.91 15.00
N VAL A 150 -0.31 -11.64 16.28
CA VAL A 150 0.55 -12.14 17.36
C VAL A 150 -0.28 -12.86 18.43
N ARG A 151 0.21 -14.02 18.86
CA ARG A 151 -0.31 -14.77 20.01
C ARG A 151 0.83 -15.32 20.88
N PRO A 152 0.83 -15.12 22.21
CA PRO A 152 -0.13 -14.34 22.98
C PRO A 152 -0.01 -12.83 22.70
N GLY A 153 -1.12 -12.10 22.74
CA GLY A 153 -1.17 -10.66 22.45
C GLY A 153 -0.31 -9.83 23.40
N ALA A 154 -0.13 -10.27 24.64
CA ALA A 154 0.76 -9.59 25.59
C ALA A 154 2.23 -9.50 25.11
N ALA A 155 2.64 -10.31 24.13
CA ALA A 155 3.98 -10.25 23.56
C ALA A 155 4.30 -8.92 22.86
N VAL A 156 3.30 -8.12 22.47
CA VAL A 156 3.55 -6.77 21.93
C VAL A 156 4.35 -5.90 22.90
N PHE A 157 4.18 -6.09 24.21
CA PHE A 157 4.88 -5.31 25.24
C PHE A 157 6.33 -5.73 25.42
N ALA A 158 6.73 -6.91 24.92
CA ALA A 158 8.14 -7.30 24.90
C ALA A 158 8.94 -6.53 23.84
N VAL A 159 8.26 -5.97 22.83
CA VAL A 159 8.87 -5.09 21.83
C VAL A 159 9.10 -3.72 22.43
N GLN A 160 10.36 -3.38 22.67
CA GLN A 160 10.78 -2.10 23.26
C GLN A 160 11.36 -1.15 22.20
N VAL A 161 11.87 -1.69 21.09
CA VAL A 161 12.43 -0.91 19.98
C VAL A 161 11.80 -1.39 18.68
N CYS A 162 11.02 -0.51 18.05
CA CYS A 162 10.41 -0.74 16.73
C CYS A 162 10.15 0.63 16.11
N ARG A 163 10.83 0.96 15.02
CA ARG A 163 10.77 2.33 14.45
C ARG A 163 9.50 2.58 13.66
N ASN A 164 8.99 1.54 13.02
CA ASN A 164 7.80 1.56 12.19
C ASN A 164 7.17 0.16 12.14
N ASP A 165 6.03 0.06 11.48
CA ASP A 165 5.34 -1.19 11.14
C ASP A 165 6.23 -2.23 10.46
N ASN A 166 7.09 -1.81 9.52
CA ASN A 166 7.89 -2.73 8.73
C ASN A 166 8.87 -3.58 9.56
N GLU A 167 9.29 -3.07 10.73
CA GLU A 167 10.17 -3.78 11.65
C GLU A 167 9.41 -4.72 12.60
N PHE A 168 8.09 -4.59 12.73
CA PHE A 168 7.36 -5.16 13.86
C PHE A 168 7.40 -6.69 13.93
N GLY A 169 7.23 -7.36 12.79
CA GLY A 169 7.32 -8.82 12.74
C GLY A 169 8.71 -9.34 13.13
N PHE A 170 9.77 -8.65 12.71
CA PHE A 170 11.14 -8.96 13.14
C PHE A 170 11.38 -8.62 14.62
N ALA A 171 10.80 -7.52 15.10
CA ALA A 171 10.90 -7.11 16.49
C ALA A 171 10.25 -8.15 17.42
N LEU A 172 9.09 -8.71 17.06
CA LEU A 172 8.45 -9.78 17.83
C LEU A 172 9.29 -11.07 17.85
N GLU A 173 9.89 -11.45 16.73
CA GLU A 173 10.81 -12.60 16.68
C GLU A 173 12.03 -12.38 17.58
N SER A 174 12.70 -11.25 17.43
CA SER A 174 13.99 -10.96 18.07
C SER A 174 13.88 -10.56 19.54
N GLN A 175 12.83 -9.83 19.92
CA GLN A 175 12.65 -9.29 21.28
C GLN A 175 11.65 -10.12 22.12
N ALA A 176 10.64 -10.73 21.50
CA ALA A 176 9.66 -11.56 22.21
C ALA A 176 9.91 -13.08 22.05
N GLY A 177 10.88 -13.48 21.21
CA GLY A 177 11.26 -14.88 21.01
C GLY A 177 10.16 -15.73 20.37
N LEU A 178 9.27 -15.12 19.59
CA LEU A 178 8.15 -15.81 18.97
C LEU A 178 8.53 -16.42 17.61
N PRO A 179 8.06 -17.64 17.30
CA PRO A 179 8.24 -18.22 15.97
C PRO A 179 7.44 -17.42 14.93
N VAL A 180 8.03 -17.25 13.75
CA VAL A 180 7.43 -16.52 12.63
C VAL A 180 6.81 -17.49 11.64
N HIS A 181 5.56 -17.22 11.29
CA HIS A 181 4.74 -17.89 10.30
C HIS A 181 4.29 -16.87 9.24
N TYR A 182 3.85 -17.36 8.08
CA TYR A 182 3.35 -16.52 7.00
C TYR A 182 1.92 -16.88 6.66
N PHE A 183 1.12 -15.87 6.36
CA PHE A 183 -0.23 -16.09 5.83
C PHE A 183 -0.16 -16.72 4.43
N PRO A 184 -1.22 -17.45 4.02
CA PRO A 184 -1.39 -17.84 2.63
C PRO A 184 -1.31 -16.61 1.70
N PRO A 185 -0.64 -16.70 0.54
CA PRO A 185 -0.44 -15.58 -0.37
C PRO A 185 -1.71 -15.25 -1.15
N GLU A 186 -2.72 -14.76 -0.45
CA GLU A 186 -4.03 -14.37 -0.97
C GLU A 186 -4.09 -12.86 -1.17
N LEU A 187 -4.82 -12.41 -2.20
CA LEU A 187 -4.97 -10.99 -2.52
C LEU A 187 -5.50 -10.18 -1.31
N GLY A 188 -6.43 -10.77 -0.55
CA GLY A 188 -7.03 -10.17 0.65
C GLY A 188 -6.06 -9.84 1.78
N LEU A 189 -4.88 -10.47 1.83
CA LEU A 189 -3.89 -10.25 2.89
C LEU A 189 -2.58 -9.61 2.38
N PHE A 190 -2.36 -9.57 1.06
CA PHE A 190 -1.07 -9.19 0.46
C PHE A 190 -1.14 -7.93 -0.42
N PHE A 191 -2.32 -7.38 -0.64
CA PHE A 191 -2.46 -6.11 -1.35
C PHE A 191 -2.45 -4.95 -0.35
N ASP A 192 -1.75 -3.89 -0.70
CA ASP A 192 -1.67 -2.63 0.02
C ASP A 192 -1.79 -1.47 -0.97
N VAL A 193 -2.34 -0.35 -0.50
CA VAL A 193 -2.56 0.87 -1.29
C VAL A 193 -1.66 1.98 -0.75
N ASP A 194 -0.47 2.08 -1.34
CA ASP A 194 0.53 3.10 -1.04
C ASP A 194 0.36 4.38 -1.87
N THR A 195 -0.09 4.22 -3.13
CA THR A 195 -0.13 5.29 -4.13
C THR A 195 -1.53 5.47 -4.71
N PRO A 196 -1.84 6.65 -5.28
CA PRO A 196 -3.10 6.87 -5.99
C PRO A 196 -3.39 5.83 -7.08
N LEU A 197 -2.36 5.40 -7.82
CA LEU A 197 -2.53 4.42 -8.88
C LEU A 197 -2.89 3.05 -8.33
N ASP A 198 -2.31 2.65 -7.19
CA ASP A 198 -2.69 1.42 -6.50
C ASP A 198 -4.17 1.47 -6.11
N ALA A 199 -4.65 2.64 -5.68
CA ALA A 199 -6.03 2.85 -5.30
C ALA A 199 -7.00 2.80 -6.50
N LEU A 200 -6.63 3.43 -7.62
CA LEU A 200 -7.38 3.34 -8.88
C LEU A 200 -7.50 1.90 -9.36
N LEU A 201 -6.39 1.14 -9.32
CA LEU A 201 -6.39 -0.28 -9.67
C LEU A 201 -7.24 -1.09 -8.68
N ALA A 202 -7.07 -0.84 -7.39
CA ALA A 202 -7.80 -1.56 -6.36
C ALA A 202 -9.32 -1.39 -6.47
N ALA A 203 -9.78 -0.18 -6.79
CA ALA A 203 -11.19 0.14 -6.96
C ALA A 203 -11.86 -0.61 -8.13
N THR A 204 -11.08 -1.10 -9.10
CA THR A 204 -11.63 -1.91 -10.22
C THR A 204 -12.00 -3.34 -9.80
N HIS A 205 -11.50 -3.82 -8.67
CA HIS A 205 -11.74 -5.19 -8.23
C HIS A 205 -13.13 -5.33 -7.57
N PRO A 206 -13.94 -6.36 -7.89
CA PRO A 206 -15.30 -6.51 -7.34
C PRO A 206 -15.36 -6.60 -5.81
N ALA A 207 -14.32 -7.14 -5.20
CA ALA A 207 -14.20 -7.24 -3.75
C ALA A 207 -13.71 -5.94 -3.07
N ALA A 208 -13.49 -4.85 -3.80
CA ALA A 208 -13.11 -3.56 -3.20
C ALA A 208 -14.20 -3.03 -2.26
N GLY A 209 -13.79 -2.37 -1.18
CA GLY A 209 -14.72 -1.71 -0.27
C GLY A 209 -15.49 -0.57 -0.95
N GLU A 210 -16.66 -0.25 -0.42
CA GLU A 210 -17.51 0.80 -1.01
C GLU A 210 -16.86 2.17 -0.88
N ARG A 211 -16.25 2.49 0.27
CA ARG A 211 -15.60 3.78 0.46
C ARG A 211 -14.33 3.89 -0.37
N LEU A 212 -13.55 2.83 -0.54
CA LEU A 212 -12.44 2.80 -1.50
C LEU A 212 -12.94 3.14 -2.91
N ARG A 213 -14.02 2.51 -3.36
CA ARG A 213 -14.60 2.78 -4.69
C ARG A 213 -15.03 4.25 -4.83
N VAL A 214 -15.80 4.77 -3.88
CA VAL A 214 -16.26 6.16 -3.90
C VAL A 214 -15.08 7.14 -3.86
N THR A 215 -14.16 6.99 -2.92
CA THR A 215 -13.04 7.94 -2.72
C THR A 215 -12.03 7.89 -3.87
N SER A 216 -11.87 6.75 -4.54
CA SER A 216 -11.03 6.66 -5.73
C SER A 216 -11.50 7.57 -6.87
N THR A 217 -12.81 7.89 -6.94
CA THR A 217 -13.36 8.82 -7.94
C THR A 217 -12.92 10.27 -7.76
N PHE A 218 -12.38 10.61 -6.58
CA PHE A 218 -11.87 11.95 -6.29
C PHE A 218 -10.46 12.16 -6.84
N LEU A 219 -9.76 11.10 -7.26
CA LEU A 219 -8.41 11.21 -7.79
C LEU A 219 -8.45 11.72 -9.24
N PRO A 220 -7.87 12.89 -9.53
CA PRO A 220 -7.68 13.31 -10.91
C PRO A 220 -6.69 12.36 -11.59
N GLN A 221 -7.00 11.91 -12.81
CA GLN A 221 -6.12 10.96 -13.51
C GLN A 221 -6.16 11.17 -15.02
N ARG A 222 -5.01 10.95 -15.66
CA ARG A 222 -4.83 10.92 -17.13
C ARG A 222 -4.09 9.65 -17.57
N VAL A 223 -4.05 8.62 -16.73
CA VAL A 223 -3.35 7.38 -17.06
C VAL A 223 -4.15 6.55 -18.07
N GLY A 224 -3.42 5.80 -18.90
CA GLY A 224 -4.02 4.91 -19.88
C GLY A 224 -4.56 3.61 -19.29
N LEU A 225 -5.33 3.66 -18.18
CA LEU A 225 -5.79 2.47 -17.47
C LEU A 225 -6.74 1.62 -18.34
N GLU A 226 -7.73 2.24 -18.98
CA GLU A 226 -8.64 1.52 -19.88
C GLU A 226 -7.91 0.93 -21.09
N GLN A 227 -6.93 1.65 -21.64
CA GLN A 227 -6.08 1.17 -22.72
C GLN A 227 -5.24 -0.03 -22.27
N LEU A 228 -4.70 0.00 -21.05
CA LEU A 228 -4.02 -1.16 -20.47
C LEU A 228 -4.97 -2.35 -20.35
N LEU A 229 -6.15 -2.17 -19.74
CA LEU A 229 -7.12 -3.26 -19.58
C LEU A 229 -7.56 -3.83 -20.94
N ALA A 230 -7.74 -2.98 -21.95
CA ALA A 230 -8.00 -3.41 -23.32
C ALA A 230 -6.86 -4.25 -23.89
N VAL A 231 -5.60 -3.86 -23.65
CA VAL A 231 -4.43 -4.66 -24.05
C VAL A 231 -4.43 -6.02 -23.33
N LEU A 232 -4.69 -6.05 -22.02
CA LEU A 232 -4.68 -7.29 -21.22
C LEU A 232 -5.78 -8.28 -21.60
N ARG A 233 -6.88 -7.81 -22.19
CA ARG A 233 -7.98 -8.67 -22.70
C ARG A 233 -7.72 -9.25 -24.09
N ARG A 234 -6.65 -8.83 -24.79
CA ARG A 234 -6.34 -9.34 -26.13
C ARG A 234 -5.90 -10.80 -26.09
N THR A 235 -6.27 -11.56 -27.11
CA THR A 235 -5.97 -13.00 -27.24
C THR A 235 -4.81 -13.31 -28.19
N ASP A 236 -4.11 -12.28 -28.67
CA ASP A 236 -3.01 -12.38 -29.63
C ASP A 236 -1.62 -12.39 -28.96
N TYR A 237 -1.55 -12.74 -27.69
CA TYR A 237 -0.33 -12.80 -26.89
C TYR A 237 0.49 -11.48 -26.87
N PRO A 238 -0.11 -10.35 -26.44
CA PRO A 238 0.59 -9.07 -26.44
C PRO A 238 1.84 -9.09 -25.56
N ASP A 239 2.89 -8.39 -25.99
CA ASP A 239 4.10 -8.18 -25.20
C ASP A 239 3.86 -7.09 -24.12
N ILE A 240 4.09 -7.42 -22.85
CA ILE A 240 3.98 -6.49 -21.71
C ILE A 240 5.34 -6.33 -21.05
N ALA A 241 5.79 -5.09 -20.90
CA ALA A 241 7.02 -4.77 -20.19
C ALA A 241 6.75 -4.50 -18.71
N LEU A 242 7.47 -5.21 -17.83
CA LEU A 242 7.46 -5.04 -16.38
C LEU A 242 8.83 -4.56 -15.94
N LEU A 243 8.90 -3.36 -15.35
CA LEU A 243 10.16 -2.68 -15.02
C LEU A 243 10.19 -2.24 -13.54
N GLY A 244 11.36 -2.29 -12.90
CA GLY A 244 11.57 -1.85 -11.52
C GLY A 244 11.65 -3.03 -10.53
N ARG A 245 11.05 -2.94 -9.34
CA ARG A 245 11.10 -4.03 -8.33
C ARG A 245 10.12 -5.18 -8.61
N VAL A 246 10.16 -5.73 -9.82
CA VAL A 246 9.20 -6.75 -10.29
C VAL A 246 9.30 -8.04 -9.48
N HIS A 247 8.16 -8.55 -8.99
CA HIS A 247 8.13 -9.84 -8.31
C HIS A 247 8.13 -11.00 -9.33
N PRO A 248 9.19 -11.83 -9.42
CA PRO A 248 9.38 -12.77 -10.53
C PRO A 248 8.25 -13.81 -10.63
N VAL A 249 7.80 -14.34 -9.49
CA VAL A 249 6.72 -15.35 -9.46
C VAL A 249 5.36 -14.74 -9.83
N GLU A 250 5.10 -13.48 -9.50
CA GLU A 250 3.82 -12.86 -9.86
C GLU A 250 3.83 -12.46 -11.34
N ALA A 251 4.97 -12.02 -11.87
CA ALA A 251 5.15 -11.76 -13.30
C ALA A 251 4.88 -13.02 -14.14
N GLU A 252 5.45 -14.17 -13.76
CA GLU A 252 5.20 -15.45 -14.44
C GLU A 252 3.72 -15.83 -14.40
N LYS A 253 3.11 -15.83 -13.21
CA LYS A 253 1.70 -16.15 -13.02
C LYS A 253 0.77 -15.21 -13.80
N PHE A 254 1.11 -13.92 -13.86
CA PHE A 254 0.38 -12.91 -14.62
C PHE A 254 0.43 -13.23 -16.12
N GLY A 255 1.63 -13.47 -16.66
CA GLY A 255 1.81 -13.83 -18.07
C GLY A 255 1.08 -15.11 -18.46
N GLN A 256 1.22 -16.17 -17.67
CA GLN A 256 0.56 -17.45 -17.91
C GLN A 256 -0.97 -17.34 -17.87
N ALA A 257 -1.50 -16.62 -16.89
CA ALA A 257 -2.93 -16.59 -16.63
C ALA A 257 -3.72 -15.73 -17.63
N LEU A 258 -3.08 -14.74 -18.25
CA LEU A 258 -3.71 -13.84 -19.23
C LEU A 258 -3.22 -14.09 -20.67
N GLY A 259 -2.36 -15.10 -20.89
CA GLY A 259 -1.83 -15.40 -22.21
C GLY A 259 -0.95 -14.28 -22.76
N LEU A 260 -0.04 -13.73 -21.95
CA LEU A 260 0.80 -12.59 -22.30
C LEU A 260 2.25 -13.02 -22.52
N ARG A 261 2.96 -12.31 -23.39
CA ARG A 261 4.42 -12.37 -23.44
C ARG A 261 4.99 -11.33 -22.50
N ILE A 262 5.77 -11.73 -21.51
CA ILE A 262 6.31 -10.80 -20.50
C ILE A 262 7.77 -10.48 -20.78
N ARG A 263 8.10 -9.18 -20.80
CA ARG A 263 9.47 -8.66 -20.79
C ARG A 263 9.75 -8.12 -19.41
N VAL A 264 10.56 -8.83 -18.63
CA VAL A 264 10.78 -8.49 -17.22
C VAL A 264 12.19 -7.96 -17.03
N PHE A 265 12.27 -6.82 -16.37
CA PHE A 265 13.52 -6.32 -15.82
C PHE A 265 13.34 -5.97 -14.34
N SER A 266 13.80 -6.88 -13.48
CA SER A 266 13.66 -6.79 -12.03
C SER A 266 14.96 -6.27 -11.41
N GLU A 267 14.89 -5.13 -10.72
CA GLU A 267 16.02 -4.46 -10.09
C GLU A 267 15.68 -4.08 -8.65
N GLU A 268 16.70 -4.06 -7.77
CA GLU A 268 16.68 -3.32 -6.51
C GLU A 268 15.53 -3.69 -5.54
N ARG A 269 15.04 -4.93 -5.60
CA ARG A 269 14.12 -5.48 -4.60
C ARG A 269 14.73 -5.39 -3.21
N GLY A 270 13.99 -4.81 -2.26
CA GLY A 270 14.48 -4.60 -0.89
C GLY A 270 15.38 -3.37 -0.71
N MET A 271 15.52 -2.49 -1.71
CA MET A 271 16.39 -1.30 -1.63
C MET A 271 16.15 -0.42 -0.39
N LYS A 272 14.90 -0.25 0.06
CA LYS A 272 14.57 0.49 1.28
C LYS A 272 15.02 -0.28 2.52
N ALA A 273 14.54 -1.52 2.66
CA ALA A 273 14.79 -2.34 3.84
C ALA A 273 16.28 -2.68 4.07
N LEU A 274 17.08 -2.73 2.99
CA LEU A 274 18.53 -2.93 3.07
C LEU A 274 19.33 -1.61 3.22
N GLY A 275 18.64 -0.47 3.38
CA GLY A 275 19.25 0.86 3.51
C GLY A 275 20.03 1.31 2.28
N ARG A 276 19.74 0.76 1.09
CA ARG A 276 20.48 1.08 -0.15
C ARG A 276 20.13 2.46 -0.67
N VAL A 277 18.89 2.91 -0.47
CA VAL A 277 18.43 4.25 -0.83
C VAL A 277 19.21 5.30 -0.05
N GLU A 278 19.19 5.20 1.28
CA GLU A 278 19.87 6.13 2.19
C GLU A 278 21.38 6.21 1.93
N LYS A 279 21.99 5.08 1.54
CA LYS A 279 23.41 5.00 1.21
C LYS A 279 23.75 5.41 -0.23
N GLY A 280 22.77 5.79 -1.05
CA GLY A 280 22.98 6.15 -2.46
C GLY A 280 23.51 5.00 -3.33
N LEU A 281 23.21 3.74 -2.98
CA LEU A 281 23.78 2.54 -3.61
C LEU A 281 22.93 1.95 -4.73
N VAL A 282 21.77 2.56 -5.01
CA VAL A 282 20.80 2.05 -5.98
C VAL A 282 21.31 2.23 -7.40
N ARG A 283 21.28 1.14 -8.19
CA ARG A 283 21.73 1.11 -9.59
C ARG A 283 20.60 0.61 -10.48
N SER A 284 20.41 1.27 -11.62
CA SER A 284 19.43 0.85 -12.62
C SER A 284 20.01 0.92 -14.02
N LEU A 285 19.99 -0.22 -14.72
CA LEU A 285 20.35 -0.27 -16.13
C LEU A 285 19.31 0.46 -16.99
N ILE A 286 18.01 0.35 -16.63
CA ILE A 286 16.95 1.08 -17.35
C ILE A 286 17.14 2.58 -17.23
N ALA A 287 17.49 3.08 -16.05
CA ALA A 287 17.82 4.49 -15.88
C ALA A 287 19.04 4.91 -16.72
N THR A 288 20.07 4.07 -16.80
CA THR A 288 21.25 4.31 -17.64
C THR A 288 20.88 4.37 -19.13
N LEU A 289 19.98 3.49 -19.58
CA LEU A 289 19.47 3.49 -20.97
C LEU A 289 18.61 4.72 -21.24
N LEU A 290 17.74 5.11 -20.30
CA LEU A 290 16.95 6.33 -20.39
C LEU A 290 17.86 7.56 -20.52
N ASP A 291 18.94 7.64 -19.75
CA ASP A 291 19.92 8.73 -19.84
C ASP A 291 20.68 8.75 -21.18
N ALA A 292 20.98 7.57 -21.73
CA ALA A 292 21.69 7.47 -23.00
C ALA A 292 20.82 7.82 -24.20
N ARG A 293 19.50 7.56 -24.15
CA ARG A 293 18.57 7.77 -25.28
C ARG A 293 17.78 9.06 -25.18
N GLY A 294 17.53 9.57 -23.98
CA GLY A 294 16.53 10.60 -23.72
C GLY A 294 15.12 9.99 -23.58
N GLU A 295 14.23 10.72 -22.90
CA GLU A 295 12.93 10.21 -22.47
C GLU A 295 12.02 9.82 -23.66
N GLU A 296 11.93 10.67 -24.68
CA GLU A 296 11.07 10.43 -25.86
C GLU A 296 11.54 9.22 -26.69
N ALA A 297 12.83 9.15 -27.02
CA ALA A 297 13.38 8.06 -27.81
C ALA A 297 13.31 6.72 -27.05
N PHE A 298 13.51 6.74 -25.74
CA PHE A 298 13.37 5.56 -24.90
C PHE A 298 11.95 4.99 -24.95
N PHE A 299 10.92 5.82 -24.80
CA PHE A 299 9.53 5.34 -24.89
C PHE A 299 9.15 4.90 -26.31
N ALA A 300 9.64 5.58 -27.35
CA ALA A 300 9.43 5.15 -28.73
C ALA A 300 10.02 3.74 -28.99
N GLU A 301 11.21 3.46 -28.46
CA GLU A 301 11.81 2.13 -28.53
C GLU A 301 11.03 1.07 -27.76
N LEU A 302 10.58 1.39 -26.53
CA LEU A 302 9.72 0.49 -25.77
C LEU A 302 8.41 0.17 -26.50
N GLY A 303 7.78 1.17 -27.13
CA GLY A 303 6.56 0.99 -27.92
C GLY A 303 6.74 0.09 -29.15
N GLY A 304 7.96 -0.02 -29.67
CA GLY A 304 8.31 -1.00 -30.71
C GLY A 304 8.45 -2.44 -30.21
N MET A 305 8.53 -2.65 -28.90
CA MET A 305 8.79 -3.96 -28.27
C MET A 305 7.66 -4.46 -27.37
N ALA A 306 6.78 -3.57 -26.90
CA ALA A 306 5.71 -3.88 -25.96
C ALA A 306 4.42 -3.13 -26.33
N SER A 307 3.28 -3.79 -26.09
CA SER A 307 1.94 -3.21 -26.19
C SER A 307 1.54 -2.41 -24.95
N ALA A 308 2.17 -2.66 -23.79
CA ALA A 308 1.98 -1.89 -22.57
C ALA A 308 3.21 -1.97 -21.66
N VAL A 309 3.37 -0.98 -20.78
CA VAL A 309 4.41 -0.95 -19.73
C VAL A 309 3.76 -0.76 -18.36
N LEU A 310 4.18 -1.58 -17.40
CA LEU A 310 3.97 -1.37 -15.96
C LEU A 310 5.34 -1.13 -15.32
N TRP A 311 5.52 0.04 -14.71
CA TRP A 311 6.84 0.46 -14.23
C TRP A 311 6.79 1.00 -12.80
N ASP A 312 7.45 0.29 -11.88
CA ASP A 312 7.85 0.84 -10.59
C ASP A 312 9.03 1.81 -10.74
N THR A 313 8.71 3.11 -10.80
CA THR A 313 9.68 4.18 -11.11
C THR A 313 10.57 4.57 -9.93
N ARG A 314 10.38 3.96 -8.76
CA ARG A 314 11.11 4.35 -7.53
C ARG A 314 12.57 3.97 -7.62
N VAL A 315 12.88 2.91 -8.37
CA VAL A 315 14.26 2.51 -8.69
C VAL A 315 14.95 3.58 -9.54
N LEU A 316 14.26 4.11 -10.56
CA LEU A 316 14.76 5.19 -11.41
C LEU A 316 15.07 6.45 -10.58
N PHE A 317 14.14 6.85 -9.71
CA PHE A 317 14.32 8.05 -8.88
C PHE A 317 15.49 7.91 -7.91
N ALA A 318 15.59 6.77 -7.21
CA ALA A 318 16.69 6.52 -6.30
C ALA A 318 18.04 6.36 -7.00
N HIS A 319 18.07 5.75 -8.19
CA HIS A 319 19.29 5.70 -9.01
C HIS A 319 19.82 7.09 -9.34
N LYS A 320 18.91 8.02 -9.65
CA LYS A 320 19.22 9.41 -9.97
C LYS A 320 19.47 10.29 -8.74
N GLY A 321 19.30 9.76 -7.53
CA GLY A 321 19.43 10.52 -6.28
C GLY A 321 18.38 11.63 -6.17
N LEU A 322 17.19 11.45 -6.76
CA LEU A 322 16.13 12.45 -6.71
C LEU A 322 15.34 12.36 -5.40
N GLU A 323 15.25 13.49 -4.71
CA GLU A 323 14.39 13.66 -3.54
C GLU A 323 13.05 14.27 -3.97
N LEU A 324 12.13 13.40 -4.39
CA LEU A 324 10.82 13.81 -4.91
C LEU A 324 9.76 13.81 -3.79
N SER A 325 8.99 14.90 -3.72
CA SER A 325 7.83 14.99 -2.83
C SER A 325 6.76 13.96 -3.19
N ASP A 326 5.94 13.59 -2.21
CA ASP A 326 4.75 12.75 -2.42
C ASP A 326 3.86 13.32 -3.52
N HIS A 327 3.64 14.63 -3.51
CA HIS A 327 2.86 15.34 -4.51
C HIS A 327 3.39 15.10 -5.93
N ASP A 328 4.69 15.30 -6.15
CA ASP A 328 5.31 15.09 -7.47
C ASP A 328 5.26 13.63 -7.91
N ARG A 329 5.53 12.69 -6.98
CA ARG A 329 5.46 11.25 -7.27
C ARG A 329 4.03 10.82 -7.64
N PHE A 330 3.05 11.27 -6.87
CA PHE A 330 1.63 10.95 -7.09
C PHE A 330 1.08 11.62 -8.35
N ALA A 331 1.46 12.87 -8.63
CA ALA A 331 1.13 13.53 -9.89
C ALA A 331 1.71 12.77 -11.09
N ALA A 332 2.95 12.27 -11.00
CA ALA A 332 3.54 11.43 -12.03
C ALA A 332 2.79 10.10 -12.21
N ASP A 333 2.46 9.41 -11.11
CA ASP A 333 1.71 8.16 -11.14
C ASP A 333 0.32 8.30 -11.78
N LEU A 334 -0.30 9.49 -11.62
CA LEU A 334 -1.61 9.84 -12.17
C LEU A 334 -1.55 10.47 -13.58
N GLY A 335 -0.36 10.66 -14.15
CA GLY A 335 -0.19 11.29 -15.47
C GLY A 335 -0.45 12.80 -15.49
N LEU A 336 -0.35 13.47 -14.34
CA LEU A 336 -0.66 14.89 -14.16
C LEU A 336 0.58 15.79 -14.35
N VAL A 337 1.27 15.64 -15.48
CA VAL A 337 1.65 16.81 -16.30
C VAL A 337 2.08 18.07 -15.55
N GLU A 338 1.15 19.01 -15.60
CA GLU A 338 1.23 20.37 -15.12
C GLU A 338 1.37 20.51 -13.60
N GLN A 339 1.10 19.45 -12.83
CA GLN A 339 1.19 19.48 -11.37
C GLN A 339 2.58 19.07 -10.85
N ILE A 340 3.44 18.52 -11.71
CA ILE A 340 4.77 18.05 -11.32
C ILE A 340 5.75 19.23 -11.28
N ARG A 341 6.45 19.44 -10.16
CA ARG A 341 7.43 20.52 -10.00
C ARG A 341 8.83 20.14 -10.50
N ASP A 342 9.29 18.93 -10.20
CA ASP A 342 10.60 18.47 -10.64
C ASP A 342 10.73 18.45 -12.17
N PRO A 343 11.75 19.12 -12.76
CA PRO A 343 11.86 19.23 -14.22
C PRO A 343 12.12 17.90 -14.94
N PHE A 344 12.87 16.99 -14.33
CA PHE A 344 13.13 15.68 -14.93
C PHE A 344 11.85 14.85 -14.93
N LEU A 345 11.19 14.75 -13.77
CA LEU A 345 9.97 13.98 -13.62
C LEU A 345 8.88 14.50 -14.56
N ARG A 346 8.74 15.82 -14.71
CA ARG A 346 7.78 16.42 -15.64
C ARG A 346 8.02 15.96 -17.08
N ARG A 347 9.27 16.01 -17.58
CA ARG A 347 9.61 15.56 -18.94
C ARG A 347 9.40 14.05 -19.11
N PHE A 348 9.82 13.28 -18.12
CA PHE A 348 9.63 11.82 -18.11
C PHE A 348 8.15 11.44 -18.18
N THR A 349 7.31 12.04 -17.33
CA THR A 349 5.86 11.77 -17.33
C THR A 349 5.21 12.26 -18.62
N GLN A 350 5.63 13.41 -19.17
CA GLN A 350 5.16 13.87 -20.48
C GLN A 350 5.47 12.85 -21.58
N ALA A 351 6.71 12.39 -21.66
CA ALA A 351 7.14 11.43 -22.67
C ALA A 351 6.39 10.09 -22.54
N ALA A 352 6.15 9.62 -21.31
CA ALA A 352 5.34 8.43 -21.05
C ALA A 352 3.89 8.60 -21.53
N GLN A 353 3.28 9.75 -21.24
CA GLN A 353 1.90 10.07 -21.62
C GLN A 353 1.71 10.21 -23.14
N THR A 354 2.72 10.71 -23.85
CA THR A 354 2.66 10.89 -25.30
C THR A 354 3.24 9.72 -26.09
N ALA A 355 3.61 8.62 -25.44
CA ALA A 355 4.29 7.48 -26.07
C ALA A 355 3.43 6.73 -27.12
N GLY A 356 2.12 6.98 -27.15
CA GLY A 356 1.18 6.35 -28.10
C GLY A 356 0.74 4.93 -27.72
N PHE A 357 1.13 4.44 -26.54
CA PHE A 357 0.71 3.17 -25.96
C PHE A 357 0.62 3.29 -24.43
N PRO A 358 -0.12 2.41 -23.72
CA PRO A 358 -0.31 2.55 -22.28
C PRO A 358 0.98 2.31 -21.50
N VAL A 359 1.43 3.37 -20.82
CA VAL A 359 2.52 3.35 -19.83
C VAL A 359 1.94 3.73 -18.47
N LEU A 360 1.92 2.78 -17.54
CA LEU A 360 1.55 3.04 -16.15
C LEU A 360 2.81 3.06 -15.31
N THR A 361 2.96 4.12 -14.51
CA THR A 361 4.07 4.32 -13.58
C THR A 361 3.56 4.37 -12.16
N GLY A 362 4.26 3.75 -11.22
CA GLY A 362 3.82 3.68 -9.84
C GLY A 362 4.90 3.25 -8.87
N GLY A 363 4.44 2.78 -7.71
CA GLY A 363 5.28 2.11 -6.71
C GLY A 363 5.47 0.61 -7.00
N GLN A 364 5.97 -0.11 -6.00
CA GLN A 364 6.23 -1.55 -6.10
C GLN A 364 4.95 -2.37 -6.30
N ALA A 365 3.84 -1.96 -5.69
CA ALA A 365 2.56 -2.65 -5.78
C ALA A 365 2.13 -2.85 -7.25
N LEU A 366 2.36 -1.86 -8.12
CA LEU A 366 2.11 -1.94 -9.57
C LEU A 366 2.75 -3.16 -10.27
N VAL A 367 3.95 -3.57 -9.83
CA VAL A 367 4.71 -4.70 -10.42
C VAL A 367 4.81 -5.90 -9.47
N SER A 368 3.90 -5.96 -8.50
CA SER A 368 3.75 -7.07 -7.57
C SER A 368 2.28 -7.38 -7.29
N GLY A 369 1.67 -6.79 -6.26
CA GLY A 369 0.26 -7.02 -5.89
C GLY A 369 -0.73 -6.72 -7.02
N ALA A 370 -0.50 -5.66 -7.80
CA ALA A 370 -1.35 -5.31 -8.93
C ALA A 370 -1.34 -6.35 -10.05
N LEU A 371 -0.23 -7.08 -10.25
CA LEU A 371 -0.20 -8.17 -11.23
C LEU A 371 -1.19 -9.28 -10.84
N ARG A 372 -1.28 -9.58 -9.55
CA ARG A 372 -2.26 -10.53 -9.01
C ARG A 372 -3.68 -10.01 -9.16
N LEU A 373 -3.91 -8.75 -8.79
CA LEU A 373 -5.20 -8.09 -8.92
C LEU A 373 -5.71 -8.13 -10.36
N LEU A 374 -4.90 -7.65 -11.31
CA LEU A 374 -5.26 -7.60 -12.72
C LEU A 374 -5.57 -8.99 -13.28
N ARG A 375 -4.76 -9.99 -12.90
CA ARG A 375 -5.02 -11.39 -13.28
C ARG A 375 -6.40 -11.88 -12.80
N GLU A 376 -6.80 -11.52 -11.59
CA GLU A 376 -8.07 -11.95 -11.00
C GLU A 376 -9.25 -11.17 -11.60
N SER A 377 -9.13 -9.85 -11.75
CA SER A 377 -10.18 -8.99 -12.30
C SER A 377 -10.44 -9.24 -13.80
N THR A 378 -9.40 -9.48 -14.61
CA THR A 378 -9.58 -9.66 -16.07
C THR A 378 -10.22 -11.01 -16.43
N LYS A 379 -10.21 -11.99 -15.52
CA LYS A 379 -10.87 -13.29 -15.74
C LYS A 379 -12.38 -13.30 -15.47
N VAL A 380 -12.89 -12.33 -14.70
CA VAL A 380 -14.29 -12.31 -14.24
C VAL A 380 -15.27 -11.89 -15.35
N GLU A 381 -14.77 -11.35 -16.47
CA GLU A 381 -15.60 -10.88 -17.60
C GLU A 381 -15.75 -11.88 -18.76
N ILE A 382 -15.36 -13.16 -18.59
CA ILE A 382 -15.50 -14.21 -19.63
C ILE A 382 -16.62 -15.19 -19.31
#